data_AF-A0A929H3P9-F1
#
_entry.id   AF-A0A929H3P9-F1
#
_cell.length_a   1.000
_cell.length_b   1.000
_cell.length_c   1.000
_cell.angle_alpha   90.00
_cell.angle_beta   90.00
_cell.angle_gamma   90.00
#
_symmetry.space_group_name_H-M   'P 1'
#
loop_
_entity.id
_entity.type
_entity.pdbx_description
1 polymer ?
#
loop_
_entity_poly.entity_id
_entity_poly.type
_entity_poly.pdbx_seq_one_letter_code
_entity_poly.pdbx_strand_id
1 'polypeptide(L)'
;VYVGYTTGAPVVADMDQDGQKEIVVANRSGILYIIRNNGSILLQQSFGEQVHSAAAVSNLDGDANLEVVFGTMTRNLHVVKIDGSEVSGFPVNHPSPIKQGAGLGDLTGNGTPEIVFGLFNNELHVLTASGDTLENFPITLDSKIMCKPVIAHIKTETTEDRYIVVITDNDDLLRIGIDGSITTLYSSPALLYSQPSLCDINKDDVLDILLGTDSGKLYAFNINTGDSLTNFPVLLEGKIRTTPVFADFNGDGVLEIAVSSEGCYLYVLNSDGSNYTNFPALFDGLVNGSPCIADVDNDGDFEVITGGHSGLNVIDISGSKGSQKLWRTFQADNRRTAYYKFETSSSGISDNEQLKPTEYSLSQNYPNPFNPATTIAYSLASNSKVELTIYNLLGQKVRALVSGVQPMGVYKMNWDGKNDNGRNVVSGIYIYQIKMKGKDNKLRMMTKKMLLLK
;
A
#
# COMPACT_ATOMS: atom_id res chain seq x y z
N VAL A 1 -9.10 6.48 24.30
CA VAL A 1 -10.58 6.53 24.16
C VAL A 1 -11.10 5.10 24.10
N TYR A 2 -12.14 4.75 24.87
CA TYR A 2 -12.82 3.46 24.71
C TYR A 2 -13.94 3.62 23.69
N VAL A 3 -13.89 2.89 22.57
CA VAL A 3 -14.83 3.04 21.44
C VAL A 3 -15.86 1.90 21.36
N GLY A 4 -15.87 0.99 22.33
CA GLY A 4 -16.75 -0.19 22.30
C GLY A 4 -16.29 -1.27 21.33
N TYR A 5 -17.21 -2.18 20.97
CA TYR A 5 -16.92 -3.32 20.10
C TYR A 5 -16.95 -2.91 18.62
N THR A 6 -15.89 -3.22 17.88
CA THR A 6 -15.77 -2.94 16.44
C THR A 6 -15.56 -4.25 15.66
N THR A 7 -15.92 -4.24 14.38
CA THR A 7 -15.64 -5.34 13.44
C THR A 7 -14.69 -4.95 12.33
N GLY A 8 -14.63 -3.66 12.00
CA GLY A 8 -13.71 -3.12 11.02
C GLY A 8 -12.37 -2.73 11.66
N ALA A 9 -11.32 -2.81 10.84
CA ALA A 9 -10.08 -2.11 11.15
C ALA A 9 -10.32 -0.59 11.18
N PRO A 10 -9.66 0.16 12.07
CA PRO A 10 -9.75 1.61 12.07
C PRO A 10 -9.19 2.20 10.77
N VAL A 11 -9.75 3.34 10.40
CA VAL A 11 -9.25 4.23 9.35
C VAL A 11 -8.35 5.29 9.99
N VAL A 12 -7.28 5.68 9.29
CA VAL A 12 -6.39 6.76 9.70
C VAL A 12 -6.27 7.76 8.54
N ALA A 13 -6.78 8.97 8.74
CA ALA A 13 -6.82 10.03 7.73
C ALA A 13 -6.79 11.40 8.39
N ASP A 14 -6.21 12.39 7.72
CA ASP A 14 -6.32 13.79 8.12
C ASP A 14 -7.73 14.27 7.79
N MET A 15 -8.62 14.27 8.79
CA MET A 15 -10.04 14.53 8.58
C MET A 15 -10.33 16.03 8.65
N ASP A 16 -9.64 16.78 9.53
CA ASP A 16 -9.83 18.22 9.73
C ASP A 16 -8.82 19.11 8.99
N GLN A 17 -7.96 18.51 8.15
CA GLN A 17 -6.95 19.17 7.31
C GLN A 17 -5.91 19.96 8.11
N ASP A 18 -5.59 19.50 9.33
CA ASP A 18 -4.57 20.13 10.18
C ASP A 18 -3.15 19.56 9.94
N GLY A 19 -3.02 18.58 9.05
CA GLY A 19 -1.77 17.88 8.73
C GLY A 19 -1.44 16.73 9.68
N GLN A 20 -2.24 16.51 10.72
CA GLN A 20 -2.20 15.35 11.61
C GLN A 20 -3.34 14.40 11.22
N LYS A 21 -3.15 13.11 11.50
CA LYS A 21 -4.15 12.09 11.13
C LYS A 21 -5.01 11.73 12.33
N GLU A 22 -6.32 11.73 12.11
CA GLU A 22 -7.33 11.21 13.03
C GLU A 22 -7.53 9.71 12.82
N ILE A 23 -8.06 9.07 13.85
CA ILE A 23 -8.54 7.70 13.82
C ILE A 23 -10.06 7.75 13.68
N VAL A 24 -10.59 7.09 12.65
CA VAL A 24 -12.02 6.97 12.39
C VAL A 24 -12.47 5.54 12.67
N VAL A 25 -13.52 5.41 13.49
CA VAL A 25 -14.07 4.12 13.92
C VAL A 25 -15.58 4.18 14.00
N ALA A 26 -16.26 3.26 13.32
CA ALA A 26 -17.67 2.97 13.55
C ALA A 26 -17.80 1.66 14.34
N ASN A 27 -18.56 1.68 15.43
CA ASN A 27 -18.72 0.52 16.32
C ASN A 27 -20.05 -0.22 16.09
N ARG A 28 -20.17 -1.43 16.64
CA ARG A 28 -21.39 -2.26 16.51
C ARG A 28 -22.64 -1.67 17.15
N SER A 29 -22.49 -0.69 18.04
CA SER A 29 -23.62 0.03 18.64
C SER A 29 -24.12 1.17 17.74
N GLY A 30 -23.49 1.41 16.59
CA GLY A 30 -23.89 2.47 15.66
C GLY A 30 -23.30 3.83 15.97
N ILE A 31 -22.21 3.88 16.73
CA ILE A 31 -21.54 5.13 17.06
C ILE A 31 -20.32 5.29 16.16
N LEU A 32 -20.29 6.40 15.42
CA LEU A 32 -19.13 6.88 14.69
C LEU A 32 -18.27 7.75 15.61
N TYR A 33 -16.98 7.46 15.67
CA TYR A 33 -15.96 8.25 16.34
C TYR A 33 -14.96 8.78 15.32
N ILE A 34 -14.60 10.06 15.46
CA ILE A 34 -13.40 10.66 14.87
C ILE A 34 -12.54 11.14 16.03
N ILE A 35 -11.32 10.62 16.15
CA ILE A 35 -10.46 10.79 17.31
C ILE A 35 -9.12 11.36 16.84
N ARG A 36 -8.69 12.49 17.39
CA ARG A 36 -7.38 13.08 17.10
C ARG A 36 -6.25 12.18 17.56
N ASN A 37 -5.06 12.37 16.98
CA ASN A 37 -3.85 11.64 17.36
C ASN A 37 -3.51 11.70 18.86
N ASN A 38 -3.93 12.76 19.56
CA ASN A 38 -3.73 12.96 21.00
C ASN A 38 -4.81 12.28 21.87
N GLY A 39 -5.76 11.58 21.23
CA GLY A 39 -6.86 10.88 21.90
C GLY A 39 -8.06 11.75 22.26
N SER A 40 -8.10 13.03 21.87
CA SER A 40 -9.32 13.85 22.01
C SER A 40 -10.35 13.49 20.94
N ILE A 41 -11.63 13.55 21.28
CA ILE A 41 -12.72 13.21 20.38
C ILE A 41 -13.09 14.46 19.56
N LEU A 42 -13.05 14.34 18.24
CA LEU A 42 -13.49 15.36 17.29
C LEU A 42 -14.99 15.20 17.00
N LEU A 43 -15.42 13.96 16.75
CA LEU A 43 -16.82 13.60 16.53
C LEU A 43 -17.17 12.33 17.32
N GLN A 44 -18.34 12.32 17.95
CA GLN A 44 -18.98 11.13 18.49
C GLN A 44 -20.49 11.23 18.22
N GLN A 45 -20.97 10.47 17.24
CA GLN A 45 -22.37 10.53 16.80
C GLN A 45 -22.99 9.13 16.73
N SER A 46 -24.18 8.98 17.30
CA SER A 46 -24.97 7.75 17.19
C SER A 46 -25.90 7.83 16.00
N PHE A 47 -25.85 6.82 15.15
CA PHE A 47 -26.79 6.61 14.04
C PHE A 47 -27.94 5.68 14.44
N GLY A 48 -27.88 5.04 15.62
CA GLY A 48 -28.95 4.15 16.11
C GLY A 48 -29.05 2.82 15.35
N GLU A 49 -28.03 2.48 14.57
CA GLU A 49 -28.01 1.35 13.65
C GLU A 49 -26.78 0.47 13.88
N GLN A 50 -26.91 -0.85 13.79
CA GLN A 50 -25.75 -1.73 14.00
C GLN A 50 -24.78 -1.63 12.82
N VAL A 51 -23.57 -1.12 13.06
CA VAL A 51 -22.51 -1.06 12.04
C VAL A 51 -21.62 -2.30 12.18
N HIS A 52 -21.71 -3.19 11.20
CA HIS A 52 -20.84 -4.36 11.10
C HIS A 52 -19.77 -4.20 10.00
N SER A 53 -19.97 -3.23 9.11
CA SER A 53 -19.02 -2.92 8.05
C SER A 53 -17.76 -2.26 8.57
N ALA A 54 -16.64 -2.51 7.88
CA ALA A 54 -15.47 -1.68 8.02
C ALA A 54 -15.73 -0.34 7.32
N ALA A 55 -15.52 0.76 8.05
CA ALA A 55 -15.57 2.09 7.46
C ALA A 55 -14.49 2.23 6.38
N ALA A 56 -14.75 3.10 5.42
CA ALA A 56 -13.78 3.58 4.45
C ALA A 56 -13.89 5.11 4.37
N VAL A 57 -12.83 5.78 3.97
CA VAL A 57 -12.79 7.24 3.85
C VAL A 57 -12.30 7.64 2.48
N SER A 58 -12.99 8.55 1.83
CA SER A 58 -12.55 9.15 0.57
C SER A 58 -13.19 10.52 0.42
N ASN A 59 -12.60 11.35 -0.44
CA ASN A 59 -13.27 12.53 -0.95
C ASN A 59 -14.27 12.05 -2.03
N LEU A 60 -15.56 12.10 -1.72
CA LEU A 60 -16.61 11.66 -2.62
C LEU A 60 -17.25 12.85 -3.34
N ASP A 61 -17.47 13.96 -2.66
CA ASP A 61 -18.18 15.11 -3.25
C ASP A 61 -17.26 16.13 -3.96
N GLY A 62 -15.96 15.86 -4.00
CA GLY A 62 -14.95 16.66 -4.68
C GLY A 62 -14.54 17.92 -3.92
N ASP A 63 -15.02 18.10 -2.68
CA ASP A 63 -14.60 19.19 -1.81
C ASP A 63 -13.22 18.89 -1.16
N ALA A 64 -12.71 19.72 -0.26
CA ALA A 64 -11.38 19.47 0.33
C ALA A 64 -11.42 18.42 1.45
N ASN A 65 -12.60 18.17 2.01
CA ASN A 65 -12.85 17.29 3.13
C ASN A 65 -12.97 15.85 2.68
N LEU A 66 -12.88 14.96 3.66
CA LEU A 66 -13.06 13.54 3.46
C LEU A 66 -14.36 13.09 4.13
N GLU A 67 -15.02 12.13 3.48
CA GLU A 67 -16.26 11.56 3.94
C GLU A 67 -16.04 10.14 4.44
N VAL A 68 -16.77 9.77 5.50
CA VAL A 68 -16.76 8.43 6.07
C VAL A 68 -17.91 7.62 5.49
N VAL A 69 -17.59 6.50 4.85
CA VAL A 69 -18.56 5.56 4.29
C VAL A 69 -18.67 4.32 5.17
N PHE A 70 -19.88 3.96 5.56
CA PHE A 70 -20.15 2.70 6.26
C PHE A 70 -21.57 2.20 6.01
N GLY A 71 -21.71 0.87 5.94
CA GLY A 71 -22.98 0.18 5.80
C GLY A 71 -23.49 -0.41 7.12
N THR A 72 -24.80 -0.56 7.24
CA THR A 72 -25.47 -1.03 8.45
C THR A 72 -26.21 -2.34 8.26
N MET A 73 -26.46 -3.03 9.38
CA MET A 73 -27.32 -4.23 9.41
C MET A 73 -28.80 -3.91 9.17
N THR A 74 -29.18 -2.63 9.29
CA THR A 74 -30.50 -2.06 8.99
C THR A 74 -30.66 -1.65 7.53
N ARG A 75 -29.65 -1.96 6.69
CA ARG A 75 -29.63 -1.85 5.23
C ARG A 75 -29.34 -0.45 4.70
N ASN A 76 -28.87 0.46 5.54
CA ASN A 76 -28.47 1.80 5.11
C ASN A 76 -26.98 1.83 4.78
N LEU A 77 -26.65 2.53 3.70
CA LEU A 77 -25.30 3.01 3.41
C LEU A 77 -25.24 4.49 3.79
N HIS A 78 -24.36 4.84 4.70
CA HIS A 78 -24.12 6.22 5.15
C HIS A 78 -22.87 6.78 4.49
N VAL A 79 -22.90 8.08 4.22
CA VAL A 79 -21.73 8.85 3.77
C VAL A 79 -21.71 10.14 4.57
N VAL A 80 -20.82 10.20 5.55
CA VAL A 80 -20.88 11.16 6.65
C VAL A 80 -19.69 12.10 6.61
N LYS A 81 -19.94 13.41 6.68
CA LYS A 81 -18.91 14.45 6.78
C LYS A 81 -18.30 14.48 8.17
N ILE A 82 -17.18 15.21 8.31
CA ILE A 82 -16.47 15.32 9.59
C ILE A 82 -17.34 15.89 10.74
N ASP A 83 -18.33 16.72 10.42
CA ASP A 83 -19.26 17.30 11.40
C ASP A 83 -20.43 16.37 11.76
N GLY A 84 -20.50 15.19 11.16
CA GLY A 84 -21.54 14.19 11.37
C GLY A 84 -22.77 14.33 10.48
N SER A 85 -22.85 15.35 9.63
CA SER A 85 -23.91 15.47 8.63
C SER A 85 -23.73 14.50 7.47
N GLU A 86 -24.82 14.11 6.81
CA GLU A 86 -24.78 13.26 5.62
C GLU A 86 -24.47 14.08 4.37
N VAL A 87 -23.75 13.47 3.43
CA VAL A 87 -23.64 13.98 2.06
C VAL A 87 -25.01 13.93 1.38
N SER A 88 -25.28 14.89 0.49
CA SER A 88 -26.52 14.91 -0.30
C SER A 88 -26.69 13.59 -1.06
N GLY A 89 -27.87 12.97 -0.91
CA GLY A 89 -28.17 11.65 -1.48
C GLY A 89 -28.07 10.50 -0.48
N PHE A 90 -27.51 10.74 0.72
CA PHE A 90 -27.33 9.74 1.76
C PHE A 90 -28.16 10.02 3.03
N PRO A 91 -28.48 8.98 3.83
CA PRO A 91 -28.17 7.57 3.58
C PRO A 91 -29.05 6.96 2.48
N VAL A 92 -28.52 5.95 1.79
CA VAL A 92 -29.28 5.16 0.81
C VAL A 92 -29.72 3.84 1.47
N ASN A 93 -31.02 3.52 1.38
CA ASN A 93 -31.57 2.27 1.90
C ASN A 93 -31.59 1.18 0.82
N HIS A 94 -31.16 -0.02 1.19
CA HIS A 94 -31.05 -1.18 0.29
C HIS A 94 -32.00 -2.32 0.70
N PRO A 95 -32.27 -3.28 -0.20
CA PRO A 95 -33.16 -4.42 0.11
C PRO A 95 -32.58 -5.37 1.17
N SER A 96 -31.27 -5.36 1.40
CA SER A 96 -30.56 -6.32 2.23
C SER A 96 -29.37 -5.68 2.99
N PRO A 97 -28.93 -6.23 4.14
CA PRO A 97 -27.86 -5.64 4.95
C PRO A 97 -26.50 -5.50 4.25
N ILE A 98 -25.73 -4.48 4.66
CA ILE A 98 -24.38 -4.21 4.19
C ILE A 98 -23.38 -4.55 5.30
N LYS A 99 -22.72 -5.71 5.21
CA LYS A 99 -21.82 -6.19 6.28
C LYS A 99 -20.33 -6.02 5.97
N GLN A 100 -19.90 -6.17 4.72
CA GLN A 100 -18.47 -6.26 4.42
C GLN A 100 -17.78 -4.89 4.28
N GLY A 101 -18.58 -3.82 4.20
CA GLY A 101 -18.11 -2.47 3.89
C GLY A 101 -18.05 -2.23 2.40
N ALA A 102 -17.66 -1.00 2.06
CA ALA A 102 -17.56 -0.54 0.69
C ALA A 102 -16.10 -0.33 0.28
N GLY A 103 -15.77 -0.69 -0.94
CA GLY A 103 -14.60 -0.19 -1.66
C GLY A 103 -14.93 1.18 -2.25
N LEU A 104 -13.95 2.08 -2.26
CA LEU A 104 -14.06 3.47 -2.73
C LEU A 104 -12.96 3.73 -3.75
N GLY A 105 -13.31 4.04 -5.00
CA GLY A 105 -12.31 4.29 -6.04
C GLY A 105 -12.94 4.73 -7.35
N ASP A 106 -12.17 5.43 -8.18
CA ASP A 106 -12.58 5.89 -9.52
C ASP A 106 -12.71 4.69 -10.46
N LEU A 107 -13.88 4.05 -10.45
CA LEU A 107 -14.23 2.89 -11.26
C LEU A 107 -14.64 3.33 -12.68
N THR A 108 -15.25 4.50 -12.82
CA THR A 108 -15.73 5.04 -14.11
C THR A 108 -14.64 5.76 -14.90
N GLY A 109 -13.56 6.18 -14.27
CA GLY A 109 -12.50 6.98 -14.90
C GLY A 109 -12.83 8.46 -15.02
N ASN A 110 -13.83 8.95 -14.28
CA ASN A 110 -14.24 10.35 -14.31
C ASN A 110 -13.50 11.22 -13.27
N GLY A 111 -12.66 10.60 -12.42
CA GLY A 111 -11.88 11.27 -11.38
C GLY A 111 -12.62 11.45 -10.05
N THR A 112 -13.86 10.98 -9.95
CA THR A 112 -14.67 10.94 -8.73
C THR A 112 -14.79 9.49 -8.27
N PRO A 113 -14.60 9.16 -6.98
CA PRO A 113 -14.72 7.78 -6.54
C PRO A 113 -16.17 7.27 -6.56
N GLU A 114 -16.36 6.04 -7.03
CA GLU A 114 -17.58 5.28 -6.85
C GLU A 114 -17.53 4.44 -5.56
N ILE A 115 -18.72 4.10 -5.05
CA ILE A 115 -18.92 3.29 -3.84
C ILE A 115 -19.38 1.89 -4.24
N VAL A 116 -18.53 0.89 -3.99
CA VAL A 116 -18.77 -0.50 -4.41
C VAL A 116 -18.97 -1.40 -3.18
N PHE A 117 -20.12 -2.07 -3.07
CA PHE A 117 -20.43 -2.89 -1.89
C PHE A 117 -21.35 -4.06 -2.23
N GLY A 118 -21.15 -5.16 -1.49
CA GLY A 118 -21.99 -6.34 -1.58
C GLY A 118 -23.10 -6.35 -0.53
N LEU A 119 -24.25 -6.87 -0.93
CA LEU A 119 -25.39 -7.11 -0.06
C LEU A 119 -25.52 -8.59 0.33
N PHE A 120 -26.30 -8.84 1.39
CA PHE A 120 -26.56 -10.19 1.91
C PHE A 120 -27.47 -11.06 1.02
N ASN A 121 -28.11 -10.47 0.00
CA ASN A 121 -28.96 -11.12 -1.00
C ASN A 121 -28.22 -11.40 -2.33
N ASN A 122 -26.89 -11.49 -2.29
CA ASN A 122 -26.00 -11.79 -3.42
C ASN A 122 -25.88 -10.65 -4.46
N GLU A 123 -26.43 -9.48 -4.19
CA GLU A 123 -26.30 -8.33 -5.09
C GLU A 123 -24.98 -7.58 -4.84
N LEU A 124 -24.30 -7.21 -5.92
CA LEU A 124 -23.24 -6.21 -5.93
C LEU A 124 -23.81 -4.89 -6.42
N HIS A 125 -23.66 -3.85 -5.61
CA HIS A 125 -24.11 -2.49 -5.92
C HIS A 125 -22.90 -1.60 -6.17
N VAL A 126 -23.07 -0.66 -7.11
CA VAL A 126 -22.13 0.41 -7.39
C VAL A 126 -22.93 1.71 -7.43
N LEU A 127 -22.56 2.65 -6.56
CA LEU A 127 -23.17 3.98 -6.51
C LEU A 127 -22.15 5.05 -6.89
N THR A 128 -22.63 6.12 -7.52
CA THR A 128 -21.88 7.38 -7.65
C THR A 128 -21.72 8.05 -6.28
N ALA A 129 -20.87 9.07 -6.21
CA ALA A 129 -20.74 9.91 -5.03
C ALA A 129 -22.02 10.69 -4.65
N SER A 130 -23.00 10.82 -5.55
CA SER A 130 -24.32 11.41 -5.27
C SER A 130 -25.35 10.39 -4.74
N GLY A 131 -24.97 9.12 -4.63
CA GLY A 131 -25.85 8.04 -4.19
C GLY A 131 -26.71 7.43 -5.31
N ASP A 132 -26.47 7.82 -6.57
CA ASP A 132 -27.18 7.26 -7.71
C ASP A 132 -26.57 5.91 -8.11
N THR A 133 -27.42 4.94 -8.47
CA THR A 133 -26.93 3.64 -8.95
C THR A 133 -26.27 3.79 -10.33
N LEU A 134 -25.07 3.23 -10.47
CA LEU A 134 -24.35 3.21 -11.74
C LEU A 134 -25.06 2.30 -12.76
N GLU A 135 -24.98 2.65 -14.04
CA GLU A 135 -25.49 1.81 -15.13
C GLU A 135 -24.90 0.39 -15.07
N ASN A 136 -25.70 -0.62 -15.45
CA ASN A 136 -25.43 -2.06 -15.34
C ASN A 136 -25.41 -2.63 -13.91
N PHE A 137 -25.62 -1.80 -12.88
CA PHE A 137 -25.75 -2.23 -11.49
C PHE A 137 -27.16 -1.97 -10.93
N PRO A 138 -27.59 -2.70 -9.89
CA PRO A 138 -26.89 -3.81 -9.27
C PRO A 138 -26.85 -5.05 -10.16
N ILE A 139 -25.84 -5.89 -9.95
CA ILE A 139 -25.80 -7.24 -10.52
C ILE A 139 -26.08 -8.27 -9.43
N THR A 140 -26.78 -9.35 -9.77
CA THR A 140 -27.00 -10.48 -8.86
C THR A 140 -25.98 -11.57 -9.17
N LEU A 141 -25.20 -11.96 -8.17
CA LEU A 141 -24.27 -13.08 -8.24
C LEU A 141 -24.97 -14.39 -7.84
N ASP A 142 -24.41 -15.52 -8.27
CA ASP A 142 -24.91 -16.84 -7.89
C ASP A 142 -24.73 -17.14 -6.39
N SER A 143 -23.77 -16.45 -5.76
CA SER A 143 -23.34 -16.69 -4.39
C SER A 143 -23.03 -15.38 -3.67
N LYS A 144 -23.08 -15.39 -2.35
CA LYS A 144 -23.01 -14.19 -1.52
C LYS A 144 -21.58 -13.65 -1.42
N ILE A 145 -21.43 -12.33 -1.44
CA ILE A 145 -20.12 -11.66 -1.29
C ILE A 145 -19.63 -11.73 0.17
N MET A 146 -18.41 -12.21 0.34
CA MET A 146 -17.78 -12.48 1.65
C MET A 146 -16.64 -11.54 2.02
N CYS A 147 -16.20 -10.68 1.09
CA CYS A 147 -15.17 -9.67 1.34
C CYS A 147 -15.68 -8.25 1.11
N LYS A 148 -14.91 -7.24 1.54
CA LYS A 148 -15.07 -5.88 1.01
C LYS A 148 -14.69 -5.96 -0.48
N PRO A 149 -15.54 -5.49 -1.42
CA PRO A 149 -15.15 -5.46 -2.83
C PRO A 149 -13.89 -4.63 -3.04
N VAL A 150 -12.99 -5.16 -3.86
CA VAL A 150 -11.73 -4.51 -4.21
C VAL A 150 -11.87 -3.88 -5.59
N ILE A 151 -11.38 -2.66 -5.76
CA ILE A 151 -11.35 -1.98 -7.05
C ILE A 151 -9.90 -2.01 -7.54
N ALA A 152 -9.69 -2.58 -8.72
CA ALA A 152 -8.40 -2.63 -9.39
C ALA A 152 -8.40 -1.64 -10.55
N HIS A 153 -7.40 -0.77 -10.61
CA HIS A 153 -7.13 0.10 -11.75
C HIS A 153 -5.78 -0.26 -12.35
N ILE A 154 -5.82 -0.77 -13.59
CA ILE A 154 -4.66 -1.26 -14.32
C ILE A 154 -4.46 -0.33 -15.51
N LYS A 155 -3.31 0.34 -15.56
CA LYS A 155 -2.96 1.23 -16.67
C LYS A 155 -1.64 0.81 -17.31
N THR A 156 -1.74 0.31 -18.53
CA THR A 156 -0.60 0.03 -19.40
C THR A 156 -0.38 1.20 -20.39
N GLU A 157 0.64 1.11 -21.25
CA GLU A 157 0.81 2.09 -22.33
C GLU A 157 -0.34 2.10 -23.34
N THR A 158 -1.11 1.01 -23.43
CA THR A 158 -2.10 0.78 -24.51
C THR A 158 -3.52 0.55 -24.02
N THR A 159 -3.71 0.18 -22.75
CA THR A 159 -5.01 -0.10 -22.13
C THR A 159 -5.12 0.54 -20.75
N GLU A 160 -6.35 0.89 -20.37
CA GLU A 160 -6.68 1.35 -19.03
C GLU A 160 -7.96 0.66 -18.60
N ASP A 161 -7.81 -0.37 -17.77
CA ASP A 161 -8.88 -1.25 -17.36
C ASP A 161 -9.17 -1.08 -15.86
N ARG A 162 -10.45 -1.20 -15.51
CA ARG A 162 -10.91 -1.12 -14.12
C ARG A 162 -11.85 -2.27 -13.82
N TYR A 163 -11.56 -2.99 -12.75
CA TYR A 163 -12.32 -4.18 -12.35
C TYR A 163 -12.72 -4.11 -10.89
N ILE A 164 -13.82 -4.78 -10.57
CA ILE A 164 -14.19 -5.11 -9.20
C ILE A 164 -13.78 -6.57 -8.97
N VAL A 165 -13.05 -6.84 -7.89
CA VAL A 165 -12.68 -8.19 -7.46
C VAL A 165 -13.42 -8.51 -6.17
N VAL A 166 -14.11 -9.65 -6.15
CA VAL A 166 -14.85 -10.15 -4.98
C VAL A 166 -14.57 -11.62 -4.72
N ILE A 167 -14.72 -12.02 -3.46
CA ILE A 167 -14.78 -13.42 -3.03
C ILE A 167 -16.20 -13.71 -2.59
N THR A 168 -16.73 -14.85 -2.98
CA THR A 168 -18.07 -15.32 -2.61
C THR A 168 -18.04 -16.45 -1.58
N ASP A 169 -19.20 -16.79 -1.00
CA ASP A 169 -19.34 -17.82 0.06
C ASP A 169 -19.25 -19.26 -0.44
N ASN A 170 -19.27 -19.49 -1.74
CA ASN A 170 -18.87 -20.74 -2.38
C ASN A 170 -17.36 -20.78 -2.74
N ASP A 171 -16.57 -19.85 -2.19
CA ASP A 171 -15.12 -19.74 -2.36
C ASP A 171 -14.65 -19.48 -3.81
N ASP A 172 -15.50 -18.84 -4.63
CA ASP A 172 -15.09 -18.30 -5.92
C ASP A 172 -14.43 -16.93 -5.78
N LEU A 173 -13.36 -16.73 -6.54
CA LEU A 173 -12.77 -15.44 -6.84
C LEU A 173 -13.32 -14.93 -8.17
N LEU A 174 -14.05 -13.83 -8.13
CA LEU A 174 -14.69 -13.24 -9.30
C LEU A 174 -14.04 -11.91 -9.65
N ARG A 175 -13.91 -11.66 -10.95
CA ARG A 175 -13.63 -10.35 -11.54
C ARG A 175 -14.87 -9.87 -12.27
N ILE A 176 -15.25 -8.62 -12.00
CA ILE A 176 -16.46 -8.01 -12.52
C ILE A 176 -16.07 -6.72 -13.25
N GLY A 177 -16.51 -6.60 -14.51
CA GLY A 177 -16.33 -5.41 -15.32
C GLY A 177 -17.37 -4.33 -14.99
N ILE A 178 -17.05 -3.07 -15.33
CA ILE A 178 -18.00 -1.94 -15.21
C ILE A 178 -19.23 -2.11 -16.12
N ASP A 179 -19.11 -2.93 -17.16
CA ASP A 179 -20.21 -3.34 -18.05
C ASP A 179 -21.12 -4.41 -17.41
N GLY A 180 -20.83 -4.84 -16.18
CA GLY A 180 -21.55 -5.89 -15.47
C GLY A 180 -21.12 -7.31 -15.85
N SER A 181 -20.11 -7.48 -16.72
CA SER A 181 -19.59 -8.80 -17.07
C SER A 181 -18.94 -9.48 -15.86
N ILE A 182 -19.22 -10.78 -15.66
CA ILE A 182 -18.70 -11.57 -14.54
C ILE A 182 -17.76 -12.64 -15.09
N THR A 183 -16.53 -12.70 -14.57
CA THR A 183 -15.54 -13.74 -14.86
C THR A 183 -15.14 -14.45 -13.57
N THR A 184 -15.34 -15.76 -13.48
CA THR A 184 -14.75 -16.57 -12.41
C THR A 184 -13.27 -16.78 -12.71
N LEU A 185 -12.39 -16.19 -11.90
CA LEU A 185 -10.94 -16.34 -12.05
C LEU A 185 -10.45 -17.65 -11.42
N TYR A 186 -11.02 -18.01 -10.27
CA TYR A 186 -10.62 -19.20 -9.52
C TYR A 186 -11.76 -19.70 -8.65
N SER A 187 -11.91 -21.02 -8.55
CA SER A 187 -12.81 -21.68 -7.59
C SER A 187 -11.97 -22.46 -6.59
N SER A 188 -11.92 -21.97 -5.35
CA SER A 188 -11.06 -22.56 -4.32
C SER A 188 -11.69 -23.82 -3.73
N PRO A 189 -10.92 -24.93 -3.58
CA PRO A 189 -11.40 -26.13 -2.89
C PRO A 189 -11.35 -26.00 -1.35
N ALA A 190 -10.91 -24.86 -0.83
CA ALA A 190 -10.69 -24.57 0.58
C ALA A 190 -11.20 -23.17 0.93
N LEU A 191 -11.57 -22.94 2.19
CA LEU A 191 -12.26 -21.71 2.57
C LEU A 191 -11.37 -20.47 2.38
N LEU A 192 -11.90 -19.47 1.68
CA LEU A 192 -11.26 -18.16 1.48
C LEU A 192 -11.71 -17.18 2.56
N TYR A 193 -10.83 -16.92 3.54
CA TYR A 193 -11.09 -15.95 4.61
C TYR A 193 -10.29 -14.65 4.48
N SER A 194 -9.17 -14.67 3.76
CA SER A 194 -8.41 -13.47 3.44
C SER A 194 -9.19 -12.59 2.46
N GLN A 195 -8.96 -11.27 2.46
CA GLN A 195 -9.46 -10.44 1.35
C GLN A 195 -8.42 -10.44 0.22
N PRO A 196 -8.85 -10.17 -1.03
CA PRO A 196 -7.91 -9.99 -2.12
C PRO A 196 -6.96 -8.82 -1.85
N SER A 197 -5.66 -9.09 -1.91
CA SER A 197 -4.62 -8.08 -1.94
C SER A 197 -4.01 -8.04 -3.33
N LEU A 198 -3.77 -6.83 -3.87
CA LEU A 198 -3.28 -6.67 -5.23
C LEU A 198 -1.90 -5.99 -5.25
N CYS A 199 -1.00 -6.51 -6.07
CA CYS A 199 0.28 -5.89 -6.42
C CYS A 199 0.80 -6.50 -7.72
N ASP A 200 1.69 -5.81 -8.42
CA ASP A 200 2.47 -6.42 -9.50
C ASP A 200 3.68 -7.12 -8.86
N ILE A 201 3.57 -8.44 -8.61
CA ILE A 201 4.61 -9.17 -7.87
C ILE A 201 5.72 -9.69 -8.77
N ASN A 202 5.39 -9.96 -10.04
CA ASN A 202 6.32 -10.54 -11.02
C ASN A 202 6.96 -9.47 -11.95
N LYS A 203 6.56 -8.20 -11.82
CA LYS A 203 6.98 -7.04 -12.62
C LYS A 203 6.61 -7.15 -14.10
N ASP A 204 5.42 -7.65 -14.40
CA ASP A 204 4.89 -7.74 -15.76
C ASP A 204 3.97 -6.56 -16.13
N ASP A 205 3.91 -5.53 -15.28
CA ASP A 205 3.04 -4.35 -15.40
C ASP A 205 1.53 -4.68 -15.32
N VAL A 206 1.17 -5.87 -14.81
CA VAL A 206 -0.19 -6.30 -14.52
C VAL A 206 -0.33 -6.54 -13.02
N LEU A 207 -1.47 -6.17 -12.44
CA LEU A 207 -1.74 -6.49 -11.04
C LEU A 207 -2.00 -7.99 -10.88
N ASP A 208 -1.44 -8.57 -9.84
CA ASP A 208 -1.70 -9.93 -9.39
C ASP A 208 -2.57 -9.91 -8.14
N ILE A 209 -3.41 -10.94 -7.99
CA ILE A 209 -4.26 -11.15 -6.82
C ILE A 209 -3.59 -12.18 -5.91
N LEU A 210 -3.34 -11.81 -4.65
CA LEU A 210 -2.86 -12.73 -3.62
C LEU A 210 -3.91 -13.01 -2.56
N LEU A 211 -4.04 -14.29 -2.20
CA LEU A 211 -5.08 -14.81 -1.31
C LEU A 211 -4.60 -16.02 -0.52
N GLY A 212 -4.88 -16.01 0.78
CA GLY A 212 -4.70 -17.14 1.68
C GLY A 212 -5.96 -17.96 1.90
N THR A 213 -5.80 -19.27 2.07
CA THR A 213 -6.87 -20.21 2.41
C THR A 213 -6.71 -20.83 3.80
N ASP A 214 -7.79 -21.44 4.29
CA ASP A 214 -7.76 -22.22 5.53
C ASP A 214 -6.98 -23.55 5.44
N SER A 215 -6.58 -23.99 4.24
CA SER A 215 -5.68 -25.13 4.05
C SER A 215 -4.20 -24.75 4.15
N GLY A 216 -3.90 -23.48 4.46
CA GLY A 216 -2.54 -22.97 4.60
C GLY A 216 -1.88 -22.63 3.26
N LYS A 217 -2.64 -22.59 2.16
CA LYS A 217 -2.10 -22.24 0.86
C LYS A 217 -2.23 -20.74 0.62
N LEU A 218 -1.12 -20.11 0.26
CA LEU A 218 -1.08 -18.75 -0.29
C LEU A 218 -1.05 -18.87 -1.81
N TYR A 219 -2.04 -18.30 -2.47
CA TYR A 219 -2.14 -18.24 -3.93
C TYR A 219 -1.75 -16.87 -4.44
N ALA A 220 -1.27 -16.84 -5.69
CA ALA A 220 -1.07 -15.64 -6.48
C ALA A 220 -1.60 -15.91 -7.90
N PHE A 221 -2.39 -14.99 -8.44
CA PHE A 221 -3.03 -15.13 -9.76
C PHE A 221 -2.87 -13.86 -10.58
N ASN A 222 -2.71 -13.99 -11.89
CA ASN A 222 -2.83 -12.84 -12.79
C ASN A 222 -4.29 -12.36 -12.82
N ILE A 223 -4.55 -11.06 -12.60
CA ILE A 223 -5.91 -10.52 -12.55
C ILE A 223 -6.67 -10.61 -13.87
N ASN A 224 -5.96 -10.63 -15.00
CA ASN A 224 -6.57 -10.63 -16.32
C ASN A 224 -6.99 -12.02 -16.77
N THR A 225 -6.17 -13.03 -16.47
CA THR A 225 -6.41 -14.40 -16.95
C THR A 225 -6.94 -15.35 -15.87
N GLY A 226 -6.67 -15.07 -14.59
CA GLY A 226 -6.91 -16.00 -13.49
C GLY A 226 -5.86 -17.11 -13.37
N ASP A 227 -4.82 -17.10 -14.22
CA ASP A 227 -3.76 -18.10 -14.17
C ASP A 227 -2.94 -17.95 -12.89
N SER A 228 -2.61 -19.08 -12.26
CA SER A 228 -1.70 -19.09 -11.12
C SER A 228 -0.29 -18.66 -11.55
N LEU A 229 0.35 -17.83 -10.75
CA LEU A 229 1.73 -17.44 -10.97
C LEU A 229 2.69 -18.61 -10.72
N THR A 230 3.87 -18.51 -11.32
CA THR A 230 4.95 -19.50 -11.15
C THR A 230 5.28 -19.66 -9.65
N ASN A 231 5.42 -20.91 -9.20
CA ASN A 231 5.66 -21.33 -7.81
C ASN A 231 4.49 -21.13 -6.82
N PHE A 232 3.35 -20.60 -7.26
CA PHE A 232 2.14 -20.53 -6.44
C PHE A 232 1.17 -21.67 -6.78
N PRO A 233 0.39 -22.17 -5.80
CA PRO A 233 0.37 -21.73 -4.41
C PRO A 233 1.55 -22.24 -3.57
N VAL A 234 1.93 -21.43 -2.58
CA VAL A 234 2.90 -21.81 -1.54
C VAL A 234 2.15 -22.39 -0.34
N LEU A 235 2.61 -23.53 0.18
CA LEU A 235 2.06 -24.13 1.40
C LEU A 235 2.79 -23.59 2.64
N LEU A 236 2.05 -22.93 3.52
CA LEU A 236 2.51 -22.40 4.80
C LEU A 236 1.95 -23.25 5.95
N GLU A 237 2.60 -23.19 7.12
CA GLU A 237 2.10 -23.89 8.31
C GLU A 237 0.92 -23.13 8.91
N GLY A 238 -0.22 -23.80 9.09
CA GLY A 238 -1.43 -23.24 9.68
C GLY A 238 -2.33 -22.51 8.67
N LYS A 239 -3.48 -22.03 9.16
CA LYS A 239 -4.51 -21.41 8.31
C LYS A 239 -4.13 -19.97 7.97
N ILE A 240 -4.29 -19.57 6.72
CA ILE A 240 -4.07 -18.18 6.29
C ILE A 240 -5.42 -17.48 6.21
N ARG A 241 -5.84 -16.88 7.33
CA ARG A 241 -7.04 -16.03 7.40
C ARG A 241 -6.73 -14.54 7.34
N THR A 242 -5.45 -14.21 7.37
CA THR A 242 -4.98 -12.84 7.28
C THR A 242 -4.77 -12.46 5.83
N THR A 243 -4.80 -11.15 5.53
CA THR A 243 -4.60 -10.66 4.17
C THR A 243 -3.12 -10.35 3.95
N PRO A 244 -2.50 -10.83 2.86
CA PRO A 244 -1.12 -10.51 2.55
C PRO A 244 -0.94 -9.00 2.31
N VAL A 245 0.25 -8.50 2.62
CA VAL A 245 0.68 -7.13 2.33
C VAL A 245 2.08 -7.15 1.73
N PHE A 246 2.48 -6.07 1.08
CA PHE A 246 3.68 -6.04 0.26
C PHE A 246 4.62 -4.92 0.65
N ALA A 247 5.93 -5.20 0.56
CA ALA A 247 6.96 -4.19 0.65
C ALA A 247 8.22 -4.68 -0.07
N ASP A 248 9.04 -3.72 -0.49
CA ASP A 248 10.41 -3.96 -0.95
C ASP A 248 11.32 -3.84 0.28
N PHE A 249 11.53 -4.94 1.00
CA PHE A 249 12.28 -4.98 2.25
C PHE A 249 13.79 -4.90 2.01
N ASN A 250 14.27 -5.39 0.85
CA ASN A 250 15.70 -5.42 0.52
C ASN A 250 16.19 -4.24 -0.35
N GLY A 251 15.28 -3.45 -0.92
CA GLY A 251 15.57 -2.30 -1.76
C GLY A 251 15.95 -2.63 -3.21
N ASP A 252 15.65 -3.83 -3.70
CA ASP A 252 15.95 -4.26 -5.06
C ASP A 252 14.85 -3.87 -6.08
N GLY A 253 13.77 -3.26 -5.59
CA GLY A 253 12.62 -2.83 -6.36
C GLY A 253 11.64 -3.96 -6.64
N VAL A 254 11.84 -5.19 -6.18
CA VAL A 254 10.88 -6.31 -6.23
C VAL A 254 10.10 -6.31 -4.92
N LEU A 255 8.86 -6.79 -4.96
CA LEU A 255 8.05 -6.89 -3.75
C LEU A 255 8.16 -8.25 -3.11
N GLU A 256 8.39 -8.22 -1.81
CA GLU A 256 8.18 -9.33 -0.90
C GLU A 256 6.74 -9.32 -0.38
N ILE A 257 6.30 -10.50 0.09
CA ILE A 257 4.98 -10.73 0.67
C ILE A 257 5.12 -10.94 2.16
N ALA A 258 4.42 -10.17 2.97
CA ALA A 258 4.24 -10.44 4.39
C ALA A 258 2.83 -10.97 4.67
N VAL A 259 2.74 -12.10 5.37
CA VAL A 259 1.45 -12.72 5.73
C VAL A 259 1.55 -13.48 7.05
N SER A 260 0.52 -13.37 7.90
CA SER A 260 0.43 -14.10 9.16
C SER A 260 -0.43 -15.35 9.02
N SER A 261 -0.06 -16.41 9.72
CA SER A 261 -0.79 -17.68 9.75
C SER A 261 -1.19 -18.06 11.17
N GLU A 262 -2.34 -18.73 11.31
CA GLU A 262 -2.78 -19.36 12.56
C GLU A 262 -1.88 -20.54 13.00
N GLY A 263 -0.75 -20.79 12.31
CA GLY A 263 0.35 -21.61 12.79
C GLY A 263 1.28 -20.90 13.80
N CYS A 264 0.92 -19.70 14.26
CA CYS A 264 1.74 -18.82 15.10
C CYS A 264 2.91 -18.15 14.35
N TYR A 265 2.87 -18.14 13.02
CA TYR A 265 3.96 -17.59 12.21
C TYR A 265 3.59 -16.29 11.52
N LEU A 266 4.56 -15.38 11.45
CA LEU A 266 4.63 -14.37 10.39
C LEU A 266 5.61 -14.86 9.32
N TYR A 267 5.14 -14.94 8.09
CA TYR A 267 5.97 -15.19 6.91
C TYR A 267 6.32 -13.88 6.25
N VAL A 268 7.57 -13.78 5.80
CA VAL A 268 7.98 -12.87 4.74
C VAL A 268 8.54 -13.76 3.63
N LEU A 269 8.01 -13.61 2.43
CA LEU A 269 8.35 -14.41 1.26
C LEU A 269 8.89 -13.50 0.16
N ASN A 270 9.84 -13.99 -0.62
CA ASN A 270 10.24 -13.35 -1.87
C ASN A 270 9.08 -13.42 -2.89
N SER A 271 9.16 -12.64 -3.96
CA SER A 271 8.16 -12.62 -5.04
C SER A 271 7.94 -13.99 -5.70
N ASP A 272 8.93 -14.87 -5.65
CA ASP A 272 8.87 -16.24 -6.19
C ASP A 272 8.27 -17.26 -5.22
N GLY A 273 7.79 -16.82 -4.05
CA GLY A 273 7.18 -17.65 -3.02
C GLY A 273 8.15 -18.35 -2.07
N SER A 274 9.47 -18.22 -2.28
CA SER A 274 10.47 -18.74 -1.35
C SER A 274 10.54 -17.90 -0.07
N ASN A 275 11.00 -18.48 1.04
CA ASN A 275 11.15 -17.71 2.29
C ASN A 275 12.18 -16.60 2.13
N TYR A 276 11.83 -15.41 2.60
CA TYR A 276 12.79 -14.34 2.81
C TYR A 276 13.77 -14.72 3.93
N THR A 277 14.96 -14.12 3.92
CA THR A 277 16.03 -14.47 4.86
C THR A 277 15.56 -14.30 6.31
N ASN A 278 15.81 -15.31 7.15
CA ASN A 278 15.41 -15.40 8.57
C ASN A 278 13.89 -15.54 8.83
N PHE A 279 13.07 -15.76 7.81
CA PHE A 279 11.64 -16.06 7.95
C PHE A 279 11.32 -17.53 7.64
N PRO A 280 10.23 -18.08 8.20
CA PRO A 280 9.22 -17.41 9.05
C PRO A 280 9.66 -17.10 10.48
N ALA A 281 9.03 -16.08 11.08
CA ALA A 281 9.16 -15.76 12.49
C ALA A 281 8.04 -16.43 13.30
N LEU A 282 8.39 -17.09 14.40
CA LEU A 282 7.47 -17.78 15.31
C LEU A 282 7.14 -16.90 16.51
N PHE A 283 5.87 -16.83 16.90
CA PHE A 283 5.40 -16.11 18.07
C PHE A 283 4.79 -17.01 19.14
N ASP A 284 4.77 -16.50 20.37
CA ASP A 284 4.07 -17.12 21.49
C ASP A 284 2.56 -16.90 21.34
N GLY A 285 1.91 -17.74 20.54
CA GLY A 285 0.45 -17.76 20.35
C GLY A 285 0.00 -17.39 18.93
N LEU A 286 -1.31 -17.55 18.70
CA LEU A 286 -1.90 -17.31 17.38
C LEU A 286 -1.72 -15.86 16.94
N VAL A 287 -1.23 -15.67 15.72
CA VAL A 287 -1.26 -14.39 15.01
C VAL A 287 -2.34 -14.44 13.95
N ASN A 288 -3.33 -13.56 14.08
CA ASN A 288 -4.54 -13.56 13.27
C ASN A 288 -4.95 -12.16 12.79
N GLY A 289 -4.16 -11.13 13.12
CA GLY A 289 -4.24 -9.83 12.47
C GLY A 289 -3.53 -9.84 11.11
N SER A 290 -4.13 -9.21 10.11
CA SER A 290 -3.40 -8.86 8.88
C SER A 290 -2.19 -8.00 9.23
N PRO A 291 -0.98 -8.33 8.72
CA PRO A 291 0.19 -7.51 8.98
C PRO A 291 0.00 -6.07 8.47
N CYS A 292 0.69 -5.13 9.10
CA CYS A 292 0.97 -3.81 8.53
C CYS A 292 2.47 -3.55 8.57
N ILE A 293 2.96 -2.79 7.59
CA ILE A 293 4.38 -2.49 7.46
C ILE A 293 4.57 -0.99 7.56
N ALA A 294 5.44 -0.56 8.46
CA ALA A 294 5.77 0.83 8.69
C ALA A 294 7.18 0.95 9.24
N ASP A 295 7.81 2.08 8.98
CA ASP A 295 9.02 2.52 9.67
C ASP A 295 8.55 3.26 10.94
N VAL A 296 8.43 2.53 12.06
CA VAL A 296 7.86 3.04 13.31
C VAL A 296 8.89 3.70 14.20
N ASP A 297 10.17 3.36 14.07
CA ASP A 297 11.24 3.97 14.85
C ASP A 297 12.04 5.04 14.07
N ASN A 298 11.77 5.20 12.77
CA ASN A 298 12.37 6.17 11.85
C ASN A 298 13.86 5.92 11.59
N ASP A 299 14.31 4.68 11.63
CA ASP A 299 15.70 4.34 11.34
C ASP A 299 15.99 4.13 9.84
N GLY A 300 14.94 4.04 9.03
CA GLY A 300 15.02 3.94 7.58
C GLY A 300 14.85 2.53 7.01
N ASP A 301 14.54 1.52 7.82
CA ASP A 301 14.05 0.23 7.33
C ASP A 301 12.55 0.02 7.65
N PHE A 302 12.10 -1.23 7.74
CA PHE A 302 10.67 -1.55 7.89
C PHE A 302 10.44 -2.53 9.02
N GLU A 303 9.47 -2.18 9.85
CA GLU A 303 8.89 -3.11 10.80
C GLU A 303 7.64 -3.73 10.20
N VAL A 304 7.49 -5.03 10.43
CA VAL A 304 6.24 -5.75 10.21
C VAL A 304 5.56 -5.93 11.55
N ILE A 305 4.34 -5.42 11.62
CA ILE A 305 3.51 -5.41 12.82
C ILE A 305 2.32 -6.33 12.59
N THR A 306 2.07 -7.27 13.50
CA THR A 306 0.92 -8.17 13.43
C THR A 306 0.26 -8.35 14.78
N GLY A 307 -1.07 -8.38 14.78
CA GLY A 307 -1.86 -8.64 15.98
C GLY A 307 -2.03 -10.13 16.22
N GLY A 308 -1.90 -10.55 17.49
CA GLY A 308 -2.16 -11.91 17.91
C GLY A 308 -2.87 -11.97 19.26
N HIS A 309 -3.13 -13.19 19.72
CA HIS A 309 -3.81 -13.45 20.98
C HIS A 309 -3.02 -12.97 22.21
N SER A 310 -1.68 -12.92 22.08
CA SER A 310 -0.77 -12.51 23.16
C SER A 310 -0.42 -11.03 23.12
N GLY A 311 -0.93 -10.27 22.14
CA GLY A 311 -0.68 -8.84 21.98
C GLY A 311 -0.24 -8.47 20.58
N LEU A 312 0.46 -7.34 20.49
CA LEU A 312 1.04 -6.85 19.24
C LEU A 312 2.47 -7.40 19.11
N ASN A 313 2.78 -7.99 17.96
CA ASN A 313 4.13 -8.39 17.62
C ASN A 313 4.69 -7.40 16.60
N VAL A 314 5.94 -6.98 16.81
CA VAL A 314 6.66 -6.05 15.93
C VAL A 314 8.02 -6.67 15.62
N ILE A 315 8.30 -6.86 14.34
CA ILE A 315 9.59 -7.36 13.86
C ILE A 315 10.19 -6.30 12.94
N ASP A 316 11.32 -5.75 13.37
CA ASP A 316 12.22 -4.97 12.54
C ASP A 316 12.89 -5.91 11.51
N ILE A 317 12.81 -5.53 10.23
CA ILE A 317 13.49 -6.18 9.12
C ILE A 317 14.63 -5.28 8.66
N SER A 318 15.80 -5.52 9.27
CA SER A 318 17.03 -4.81 8.97
C SER A 318 17.35 -4.81 7.48
N GLY A 319 17.43 -3.62 6.86
CA GLY A 319 17.58 -3.52 5.42
C GLY A 319 17.83 -2.11 4.91
N SER A 320 17.87 -1.95 3.59
CA SER A 320 17.71 -0.64 2.97
C SER A 320 16.37 -0.68 2.28
N LYS A 321 15.34 -0.08 2.89
CA LYS A 321 14.01 -0.11 2.29
C LYS A 321 14.00 0.40 0.86
N GLY A 322 13.21 -0.25 0.03
CA GLY A 322 12.95 0.16 -1.33
C GLY A 322 12.37 1.57 -1.46
N SER A 323 12.67 2.20 -2.60
CA SER A 323 12.01 3.46 -2.98
C SER A 323 10.60 3.26 -3.53
N GLN A 324 10.13 2.02 -3.66
CA GLN A 324 8.78 1.73 -4.14
C GLN A 324 7.75 2.27 -3.15
N LYS A 325 6.97 3.24 -3.63
CA LYS A 325 5.80 3.77 -2.92
C LYS A 325 4.64 2.84 -3.19
N LEU A 326 4.61 1.75 -2.44
CA LEU A 326 3.48 0.84 -2.41
C LEU A 326 2.85 0.86 -1.04
N TRP A 327 1.59 0.47 -1.01
CA TRP A 327 0.80 0.50 0.19
C TRP A 327 0.95 -0.82 0.92
N ARG A 328 1.28 -0.71 2.20
CA ARG A 328 1.79 -1.83 2.98
C ARG A 328 0.84 -2.26 4.09
N THR A 329 -0.45 -2.00 3.88
CA THR A 329 -1.53 -2.30 4.81
C THR A 329 -2.71 -2.90 4.06
N PHE A 330 -3.46 -3.76 4.75
CA PHE A 330 -4.73 -4.32 4.31
C PHE A 330 -5.75 -3.25 3.86
N GLN A 331 -6.53 -3.56 2.81
CA GLN A 331 -7.53 -2.68 2.17
C GLN A 331 -6.94 -1.46 1.46
N ALA A 332 -5.86 -1.69 0.72
CA ALA A 332 -5.14 -0.74 -0.10
C ALA A 332 -4.50 0.44 0.65
N ASP A 333 -5.13 1.10 1.61
CA ASP A 333 -4.55 2.26 2.28
C ASP A 333 -5.03 2.46 3.73
N ASN A 334 -4.51 3.49 4.40
CA ASN A 334 -4.95 3.86 5.73
C ASN A 334 -6.40 4.36 5.77
N ARG A 335 -6.95 4.77 4.63
CA ARG A 335 -8.34 5.17 4.45
C ARG A 335 -9.28 3.99 4.17
N ARG A 336 -8.73 2.77 4.06
CA ARG A 336 -9.45 1.50 3.84
C ARG A 336 -10.31 1.51 2.58
N THR A 337 -9.83 2.19 1.53
CA THR A 337 -10.55 2.35 0.25
C THR A 337 -10.68 1.04 -0.52
N ALA A 338 -9.78 0.08 -0.32
CA ALA A 338 -9.69 -1.12 -1.17
C ALA A 338 -9.55 -0.80 -2.67
N TYR A 339 -8.96 0.36 -3.01
CA TYR A 339 -8.66 0.77 -4.37
C TYR A 339 -7.17 0.66 -4.66
N TYR A 340 -6.81 -0.24 -5.56
CA TYR A 340 -5.42 -0.50 -5.96
C TYR A 340 -5.18 0.07 -7.34
N LYS A 341 -4.17 0.94 -7.46
CA LYS A 341 -3.79 1.59 -8.71
C LYS A 341 -2.39 1.15 -9.12
N PHE A 342 -2.28 0.60 -10.32
CA PHE A 342 -0.98 0.39 -10.96
C PHE A 342 -0.72 1.51 -11.97
N GLU A 343 0.41 2.20 -11.81
CA GLU A 343 0.92 3.14 -12.81
C GLU A 343 2.25 2.63 -13.34
N THR A 344 2.27 2.27 -14.62
CA THR A 344 3.53 2.08 -15.36
C THR A 344 4.37 3.34 -15.23
N SER A 345 5.65 3.18 -14.92
CA SER A 345 6.55 4.29 -14.59
C SER A 345 6.79 5.23 -15.78
N SER A 346 5.89 6.18 -16.03
CA SER A 346 6.20 7.42 -16.74
C SER A 346 5.21 8.55 -16.37
N SER A 347 5.77 9.62 -15.81
CA SER A 347 5.13 10.92 -15.54
C SER A 347 4.02 11.00 -14.48
N GLY A 348 4.46 11.32 -13.26
CA GLY A 348 3.84 12.39 -12.46
C GLY A 348 2.51 12.07 -11.81
N ILE A 349 2.56 11.39 -10.66
CA ILE A 349 1.45 11.42 -9.70
C ILE A 349 1.34 12.86 -9.16
N SER A 350 0.26 13.51 -9.54
CA SER A 350 -0.31 14.66 -8.85
C SER A 350 -0.90 14.20 -7.51
N ASP A 351 -0.01 13.97 -6.56
CA ASP A 351 -0.28 14.21 -5.15
C ASP A 351 0.81 15.17 -4.71
N ASN A 352 0.41 16.38 -4.34
CA ASN A 352 1.31 17.46 -3.95
C ASN A 352 1.90 17.22 -2.54
N GLU A 353 2.25 15.97 -2.22
CA GLU A 353 3.24 15.66 -1.20
C GLU A 353 4.60 15.51 -1.88
N GLN A 354 5.17 16.65 -2.26
CA GLN A 354 6.61 16.74 -2.38
C GLN A 354 7.17 16.60 -0.95
N LEU A 355 7.28 15.36 -0.47
CA LEU A 355 7.94 15.00 0.77
C LEU A 355 9.34 15.61 0.71
N LYS A 356 9.49 16.76 1.36
CA LYS A 356 10.75 17.45 1.51
C LYS A 356 11.66 16.48 2.25
N PRO A 357 12.86 16.17 1.73
CA PRO A 357 13.79 15.32 2.45
C PRO A 357 13.98 15.87 3.86
N THR A 358 13.69 15.08 4.88
CA THR A 358 13.94 15.43 6.27
C THR A 358 15.40 15.22 6.65
N GLU A 359 16.15 14.45 5.84
CA GLU A 359 17.51 14.03 6.14
C GLU A 359 18.51 14.23 4.99
N TYR A 360 19.77 14.34 5.39
CA TYR A 360 20.93 14.29 4.50
C TYR A 360 21.33 12.84 4.30
N SER A 361 21.39 12.37 3.05
CA SER A 361 21.77 10.99 2.75
C SER A 361 22.67 10.91 1.51
N LEU A 362 23.45 9.84 1.41
CA LEU A 362 24.20 9.45 0.22
C LEU A 362 23.89 7.99 -0.08
N SER A 363 23.28 7.70 -1.22
CA SER A 363 22.90 6.35 -1.62
C SER A 363 24.09 5.57 -2.22
N GLN A 364 24.00 4.24 -2.22
CA GLN A 364 24.89 3.40 -3.01
C GLN A 364 24.70 3.70 -4.50
N ASN A 365 25.79 3.75 -5.27
CA ASN A 365 25.72 3.99 -6.71
C ASN A 365 25.07 2.78 -7.41
N TYR A 366 24.23 3.02 -8.42
CA TYR A 366 23.60 1.95 -9.21
C TYR A 366 23.75 2.22 -10.72
N PRO A 367 24.15 1.21 -11.52
CA PRO A 367 24.59 -0.14 -11.08
C PRO A 367 25.91 -0.11 -10.28
N ASN A 368 26.19 -1.16 -9.51
CA ASN A 368 27.49 -1.42 -8.86
C ASN A 368 27.68 -2.94 -8.65
N PRO A 369 28.57 -3.63 -9.38
CA PRO A 369 29.57 -3.08 -10.31
C PRO A 369 28.94 -2.44 -11.55
N PHE A 370 29.64 -1.53 -12.21
CA PHE A 370 29.12 -0.80 -13.37
C PHE A 370 30.05 -0.81 -14.58
N ASN A 371 29.48 -0.66 -15.78
CA ASN A 371 30.21 -0.54 -17.05
C ASN A 371 29.37 0.24 -18.09
N PRO A 372 29.83 1.38 -18.65
CA PRO A 372 30.84 2.28 -18.12
C PRO A 372 30.26 3.33 -17.15
N ALA A 373 28.93 3.36 -16.96
CA ALA A 373 28.25 4.43 -16.23
C ALA A 373 27.48 3.95 -15.00
N THR A 374 27.41 4.80 -13.98
CA THR A 374 26.65 4.60 -12.74
C THR A 374 26.00 5.90 -12.29
N THR A 375 24.92 5.79 -11.52
CA THR A 375 24.20 6.92 -10.93
C THR A 375 24.44 6.96 -9.43
N ILE A 376 24.84 8.12 -8.91
CA ILE A 376 25.00 8.39 -7.47
C ILE A 376 23.84 9.30 -7.03
N ALA A 377 23.00 8.83 -6.11
CA ALA A 377 21.91 9.61 -5.55
C ALA A 377 22.25 10.16 -4.15
N TYR A 378 21.74 11.35 -3.81
CA TYR A 378 21.83 11.95 -2.47
C TYR A 378 20.63 12.87 -2.19
N SER A 379 20.34 13.10 -0.92
CA SER A 379 19.28 14.01 -0.46
C SER A 379 19.83 15.16 0.38
N LEU A 380 19.21 16.33 0.28
CA LEU A 380 19.53 17.52 1.07
C LEU A 380 18.31 17.94 1.91
N ALA A 381 18.43 17.89 3.23
CA ALA A 381 17.38 18.33 4.17
C ALA A 381 17.23 19.86 4.30
N SER A 382 18.12 20.63 3.68
CA SER A 382 17.99 22.09 3.56
C SER A 382 18.85 22.58 2.40
N ASN A 383 18.66 23.83 1.97
CA ASN A 383 19.57 24.47 1.00
C ASN A 383 21.00 24.37 1.53
N SER A 384 21.88 23.71 0.77
CA SER A 384 23.19 23.30 1.26
C SER A 384 24.29 23.56 0.23
N LYS A 385 25.49 23.85 0.73
CA LYS A 385 26.70 23.76 -0.08
C LYS A 385 27.11 22.29 -0.19
N VAL A 386 27.25 21.78 -1.41
CA VAL A 386 27.50 20.38 -1.73
C VAL A 386 28.76 20.23 -2.57
N GLU A 387 29.57 19.24 -2.25
CA GLU A 387 30.72 18.80 -3.04
C GLU A 387 30.71 17.26 -3.13
N LEU A 388 30.46 16.70 -4.31
CA LEU A 388 30.51 15.25 -4.58
C LEU A 388 31.73 14.96 -5.45
N THR A 389 32.69 14.24 -4.91
CA THR A 389 33.97 13.96 -5.56
C THR A 389 34.29 12.47 -5.54
N ILE A 390 34.81 11.99 -6.66
CA ILE A 390 35.28 10.62 -6.86
C ILE A 390 36.80 10.59 -6.69
N TYR A 391 37.30 9.57 -6.01
CA TYR A 391 38.69 9.30 -5.68
C TYR A 391 39.06 7.87 -6.09
N ASN A 392 40.34 7.67 -6.39
CA ASN A 392 40.90 6.32 -6.52
C ASN A 392 41.31 5.76 -5.13
N LEU A 393 41.76 4.51 -5.07
CA LEU A 393 42.21 3.86 -3.83
C LEU A 393 43.40 4.56 -3.14
N LEU A 394 44.17 5.39 -3.87
CA LEU A 394 45.26 6.19 -3.31
C LEU A 394 44.76 7.52 -2.71
N GLY A 395 43.45 7.76 -2.71
CA GLY A 395 42.86 9.02 -2.25
C GLY A 395 43.05 10.20 -3.21
N GLN A 396 43.54 9.94 -4.44
CA GLN A 396 43.71 10.99 -5.45
C GLN A 396 42.35 11.30 -6.08
N LYS A 397 42.04 12.59 -6.22
CA LYS A 397 40.83 13.06 -6.89
C LYS A 397 40.83 12.61 -8.36
N VAL A 398 39.77 11.94 -8.75
CA VAL A 398 39.49 11.48 -10.11
C VAL A 398 38.57 12.46 -10.82
N ARG A 399 37.45 12.82 -10.20
CA ARG A 399 36.45 13.72 -10.79
C ARG A 399 35.59 14.41 -9.74
N ALA A 400 35.29 15.70 -9.91
CA ALA A 400 34.20 16.34 -9.19
C ALA A 400 32.90 16.25 -10.01
N LEU A 401 31.85 15.66 -9.45
CA LEU A 401 30.54 15.57 -10.11
C LEU A 401 29.69 16.81 -9.81
N VAL A 402 29.74 17.31 -8.59
CA VAL A 402 29.06 18.55 -8.19
C VAL A 402 29.94 19.36 -7.26
N SER A 403 29.89 20.69 -7.39
CA SER A 403 30.50 21.64 -6.47
C SER A 403 29.71 22.94 -6.54
N GLY A 404 28.85 23.20 -5.54
CA GLY A 404 28.00 24.38 -5.55
C GLY A 404 27.00 24.44 -4.41
N VAL A 405 26.07 25.40 -4.47
CA VAL A 405 24.91 25.48 -3.57
C VAL A 405 23.72 24.87 -4.29
N GLN A 406 23.04 23.95 -3.63
CA GLN A 406 21.85 23.28 -4.16
C GLN A 406 20.67 23.47 -3.18
N PRO A 407 19.45 23.71 -3.69
CA PRO A 407 18.25 23.72 -2.87
C PRO A 407 18.02 22.40 -2.14
N MET A 408 17.20 22.42 -1.09
CA MET A 408 16.63 21.20 -0.51
C MET A 408 16.01 20.33 -1.63
N GLY A 409 16.27 19.02 -1.60
CA GLY A 409 15.78 18.09 -2.63
C GLY A 409 16.60 16.81 -2.77
N VAL A 410 16.18 15.96 -3.71
CA VAL A 410 16.87 14.72 -4.08
C VAL A 410 17.57 14.92 -5.41
N TYR A 411 18.81 14.46 -5.51
CA TYR A 411 19.68 14.66 -6.68
C TYR A 411 20.24 13.32 -7.17
N LYS A 412 20.43 13.20 -8.48
CA LYS A 412 21.08 12.07 -9.14
C LYS A 412 22.23 12.59 -10.01
N MET A 413 23.43 12.05 -9.80
CA MET A 413 24.63 12.44 -10.55
C MET A 413 25.20 11.23 -11.28
N ASN A 414 25.39 11.36 -12.59
CA ASN A 414 25.93 10.29 -13.41
C ASN A 414 27.46 10.39 -13.47
N TRP A 415 28.13 9.26 -13.31
CA TRP A 415 29.55 9.11 -13.61
C TRP A 415 29.75 8.08 -14.71
N ASP A 416 30.46 8.46 -15.77
CA ASP A 416 30.71 7.66 -16.98
C ASP A 416 32.11 7.02 -17.02
N GLY A 417 32.76 6.87 -15.87
CA GLY A 417 34.09 6.26 -15.79
C GLY A 417 35.22 7.13 -16.35
N LYS A 418 35.03 8.46 -16.42
CA LYS A 418 36.07 9.43 -16.84
C LYS A 418 36.53 10.33 -15.71
N ASN A 419 37.79 10.78 -15.78
CA ASN A 419 38.35 11.81 -14.89
C ASN A 419 37.95 13.24 -15.33
N ASP A 420 38.37 14.26 -14.57
CA ASP A 420 38.11 15.68 -14.86
C ASP A 420 38.63 16.14 -16.25
N ASN A 421 39.62 15.43 -16.84
CA ASN A 421 40.14 15.71 -18.18
C ASN A 421 39.40 14.95 -19.30
N GLY A 422 38.27 14.30 -18.98
CA GLY A 422 37.48 13.51 -19.93
C GLY A 422 38.15 12.20 -20.38
N ARG A 423 39.23 11.76 -19.71
CA ARG A 423 39.91 10.50 -20.02
C ARG A 423 39.31 9.36 -19.21
N ASN A 424 39.13 8.20 -19.86
CA ASN A 424 38.66 6.99 -19.19
C ASN A 424 39.65 6.57 -18.08
N VAL A 425 39.13 6.19 -16.92
CA VAL A 425 39.93 5.61 -15.83
C VAL A 425 39.99 4.08 -15.96
N VAL A 426 40.90 3.40 -15.26
CA VAL A 426 41.06 1.94 -15.34
C VAL A 426 39.97 1.21 -14.55
N SER A 427 39.67 -0.05 -14.87
CA SER A 427 38.80 -0.90 -14.05
C SER A 427 39.38 -1.03 -12.64
N GLY A 428 38.52 -1.06 -11.62
CA GLY A 428 38.96 -1.11 -10.23
C GLY A 428 37.99 -0.45 -9.27
N ILE A 429 38.41 -0.41 -8.00
CA ILE A 429 37.62 0.19 -6.92
C ILE A 429 37.86 1.70 -6.90
N TYR A 430 36.77 2.44 -6.80
CA TYR A 430 36.75 3.88 -6.60
C TYR A 430 35.93 4.21 -5.36
N ILE A 431 36.19 5.38 -4.79
CA ILE A 431 35.48 5.90 -3.61
C ILE A 431 34.85 7.22 -4.02
N TYR A 432 33.57 7.42 -3.73
CA TYR A 432 32.96 8.74 -3.85
C TYR A 432 32.60 9.27 -2.46
N GLN A 433 32.87 10.55 -2.27
CA GLN A 433 32.60 11.26 -1.02
C GLN A 433 31.77 12.49 -1.33
N ILE A 434 30.72 12.68 -0.54
CA ILE A 434 29.94 13.91 -0.53
C ILE A 434 30.23 14.71 0.73
N LYS A 435 30.39 16.02 0.59
CA LYS A 435 30.42 16.99 1.69
C LYS A 435 29.21 17.89 1.56
N MET A 436 28.44 18.02 2.64
CA MET A 436 27.21 18.80 2.67
C MET A 436 27.23 19.73 3.88
N LYS A 437 26.99 21.03 3.64
CA LYS A 437 26.86 22.03 4.71
C LYS A 437 25.53 22.77 4.56
N GLY A 438 24.61 22.48 5.46
CA GLY A 438 23.26 23.05 5.51
C GLY A 438 23.17 24.39 6.23
N LYS A 439 21.93 24.85 6.44
CA LYS A 439 21.62 26.06 7.23
C LYS A 439 22.13 26.00 8.67
N ASP A 440 22.23 24.80 9.25
CA ASP A 440 22.75 24.57 10.60
C ASP A 440 24.28 24.72 10.69
N ASN A 441 24.96 25.04 9.59
CA ASN A 441 26.40 25.17 9.47
C ASN A 441 27.22 23.91 9.85
N LYS A 442 26.57 22.76 10.10
CA LYS A 442 27.25 21.50 10.37
C LYS A 442 27.75 20.89 9.07
N LEU A 443 29.04 20.60 9.00
CA LEU A 443 29.65 19.86 7.90
C LEU A 443 29.34 18.36 8.06
N ARG A 444 28.63 17.79 7.08
CA ARG A 444 28.37 16.36 6.97
C ARG A 444 29.24 15.79 5.88
N MET A 445 29.92 14.68 6.14
CA MET A 445 30.73 13.97 5.16
C MET A 445 30.30 12.51 5.12
N MET A 446 29.97 11.99 3.93
CA MET A 446 29.60 10.60 3.73
C MET A 446 30.42 10.04 2.57
N THR A 447 30.81 8.77 2.68
CA THR A 447 31.72 8.13 1.74
C THR A 447 31.22 6.73 1.41
N LYS A 448 31.25 6.35 0.14
CA LYS A 448 30.88 5.01 -0.34
C LYS A 448 31.85 4.53 -1.42
N LYS A 449 31.91 3.21 -1.60
CA LYS A 449 32.80 2.53 -2.56
C LYS A 449 32.02 2.07 -3.78
N MET A 450 32.66 2.02 -4.93
CA MET A 450 32.10 1.51 -6.19
C MET A 450 33.13 0.73 -6.99
N LEU A 451 32.69 -0.24 -7.81
CA LEU A 451 33.52 -1.10 -8.64
C LEU A 451 33.23 -0.85 -10.12
N LEU A 452 34.21 -0.30 -10.85
CA LEU A 452 34.17 -0.17 -12.31
C LEU A 452 34.71 -1.45 -12.93
N LEU A 453 33.88 -2.10 -13.76
CA LEU A 453 34.29 -3.19 -14.65
C LEU A 453 34.31 -2.65 -16.08
N LYS A 454 35.32 -3.05 -16.85
CA LYS A 454 35.36 -2.77 -18.29
C LYS A 454 35.39 -4.07 -19.06
#